data_AF-A0A9E5CXB8-F1
#
_entry.id   AF-A0A9E5CXB8-F1
#
_cell.length_a   1.000
_cell.length_b   1.000
_cell.length_c   1.000
_cell.angle_alpha   90.00
_cell.angle_beta   90.00
_cell.angle_gamma   90.00
#
_symmetry.space_group_name_H-M   'P 1'
#
loop_
_entity.id
_entity.type
_entity.pdbx_description
1 polymer ?
#
loop_
_entity_poly.entity_id
_entity_poly.type
_entity_poly.pdbx_seq_one_letter_code
_entity_poly.pdbx_strand_id
1 'polypeptide(L)' 'RATFPDGWALVRASNTGPNLTVRFESKSQEGLDAIEAEIKAVLGKHVETW' A
#
# COMPACT_ATOMS: atom_id res chain seq x y z
N ARG A 1 -7.04 0.23 6.28
CA ARG A 1 -6.30 -1.06 6.40
C ARG A 1 -7.04 -2.09 5.56
N ALA A 2 -6.33 -2.89 4.79
CA ALA A 2 -6.86 -4.02 4.03
C ALA A 2 -6.17 -5.31 4.50
N THR A 3 -6.91 -6.42 4.48
CA THR A 3 -6.42 -7.75 4.87
C THR A 3 -6.48 -8.68 3.67
N PHE A 4 -5.41 -9.41 3.43
CA PHE A 4 -5.27 -10.41 2.37
C PHE A 4 -5.14 -11.80 3.00
N PRO A 5 -5.34 -12.89 2.24
CA PRO A 5 -5.22 -14.25 2.78
C PRO A 5 -3.86 -14.54 3.45
N ASP A 6 -2.78 -13.92 2.97
CA ASP A 6 -1.40 -14.17 3.37
C ASP A 6 -0.68 -12.93 3.95
N GLY A 7 -1.37 -11.79 4.05
CA GLY A 7 -0.74 -10.52 4.38
C GLY A 7 -1.72 -9.38 4.67
N TRP A 8 -1.20 -8.16 4.74
CA TRP A 8 -2.00 -6.95 4.97
C TRP A 8 -1.37 -5.71 4.38
N ALA A 9 -2.19 -4.67 4.18
CA ALA A 9 -1.76 -3.34 3.77
C ALA A 9 -2.37 -2.24 4.65
N LEU A 10 -1.59 -1.20 4.93
CA LEU A 10 -2.01 0.00 5.64
C LEU A 10 -1.61 1.24 4.86
N VAL A 11 -2.60 2.03 4.47
CA VAL A 11 -2.43 3.39 3.93
C VAL A 11 -2.83 4.38 5.03
N ARG A 12 -2.01 5.41 5.25
CA ARG A 12 -2.29 6.50 6.18
C ARG A 12 -1.95 7.84 5.54
N ALA A 13 -2.79 8.85 5.76
CA ALA A 13 -2.41 10.24 5.54
C ALA A 13 -1.33 10.65 6.55
N SER A 14 -0.33 11.39 6.10
CA SER A 14 0.61 12.05 6.99
C SER A 14 -0.09 13.16 7.77
N ASN A 15 0.31 13.35 9.03
CA ASN A 15 -0.22 14.41 9.88
C ASN A 15 0.49 15.75 9.66
N THR A 16 1.68 15.75 9.05
CA THR A 16 2.57 16.92 8.97
C THR A 16 2.80 17.43 7.55
N GLY A 17 2.20 16.80 6.54
CA GLY A 17 2.34 17.23 5.15
C GLY A 17 1.47 16.42 4.18
N PRO A 18 1.42 16.83 2.89
CA PRO A 18 0.53 16.24 1.89
C PRO A 18 1.07 14.92 1.32
N ASN A 19 1.51 14.01 2.19
CA ASN A 19 2.09 12.73 1.81
C ASN A 19 1.24 11.57 2.35
N LEU A 20 1.20 10.47 1.60
CA LEU A 20 0.68 9.20 2.08
C LEU A 20 1.83 8.30 2.52
N THR A 21 1.66 7.61 3.66
CA THR A 21 2.53 6.51 4.05
C THR A 21 1.81 5.20 3.81
N VAL A 22 2.49 4.27 3.15
CA VAL A 22 1.95 2.94 2.88
C VAL A 22 2.88 1.89 3.46
N ARG A 23 2.30 0.85 4.06
CA ARG A 23 3.01 -0.33 4.58
C ARG A 23 2.32 -1.59 4.10
N PHE A 24 3.12 -2.60 3.79
CA PHE A 24 2.69 -3.92 3.35
C PHE A 24 3.46 -4.98 4.13
N GLU A 25 2.83 -6.13 4.33
CA GLU A 25 3.46 -7.30 4.92
C GLU A 25 2.80 -8.56 4.34
N SER A 26 3.62 -9.56 4.05
CA SER A 26 3.17 -10.91 3.67
C SER A 26 4.15 -11.94 4.22
N LYS A 27 3.70 -13.19 4.28
CA LYS A 27 4.50 -14.36 4.67
C LYS A 27 5.53 -14.78 3.61
N SER A 28 5.43 -14.28 2.38
CA SER A 28 6.38 -14.55 1.30
C SER A 28 6.72 -13.28 0.53
N GLN A 29 7.87 -13.29 -0.17
CA GLN A 29 8.25 -12.17 -1.03
C GLN A 29 7.26 -11.99 -2.19
N GLU A 30 6.80 -13.09 -2.79
CA GLU A 30 5.83 -13.05 -3.89
C GLU A 30 4.48 -12.45 -3.46
N GLY A 31 4.01 -12.78 -2.25
CA GLY A 31 2.79 -12.18 -1.68
C GLY A 31 2.99 -10.70 -1.33
N LEU A 32 4.19 -10.32 -0.87
CA LEU A 32 4.53 -8.93 -0.59
C LEU A 32 4.47 -8.09 -1.88
N ASP A 33 5.10 -8.59 -2.95
CA ASP A 33 5.15 -7.93 -4.25
C ASP A 33 3.73 -7.80 -4.86
N ALA A 34 2.89 -8.83 -4.70
CA ALA A 34 1.51 -8.83 -5.16
C ALA A 34 0.66 -7.77 -4.43
N ILE A 35 0.73 -7.72 -3.09
CA ILE A 35 0.01 -6.73 -2.28
C ILE A 35 0.49 -5.31 -2.61
N GLU A 36 1.80 -5.10 -2.74
CA GLU A 36 2.38 -3.82 -3.11
C GLU A 36 1.88 -3.35 -4.49
N ALA A 37 1.89 -4.24 -5.49
CA ALA A 37 1.44 -3.94 -6.85
C ALA A 37 -0.05 -3.57 -6.88
N GLU A 38 -0.91 -4.31 -6.18
CA GLU A 38 -2.35 -4.04 -6.11
C GLU A 38 -2.63 -2.66 -5.50
N ILE A 39 -2.00 -2.34 -4.36
CA ILE A 39 -2.21 -1.06 -3.68
C ILE A 39 -1.65 0.10 -4.51
N LYS A 40 -0.47 -0.04 -5.12
CA LYS A 40 0.10 0.99 -6.01
C LYS A 40 -0.80 1.23 -7.23
N ALA A 41 -1.38 0.19 -7.82
CA ALA A 41 -2.28 0.34 -8.95
C ALA A 41 -3.56 1.11 -8.60
N VAL A 42 -4.07 0.96 -7.37
CA VAL A 42 -5.21 1.75 -6.87
C VAL A 42 -4.78 3.19 -6.60
N LEU A 43 -3.68 3.40 -5.87
CA LEU A 43 -3.21 4.74 -5.51
C LEU A 43 -2.81 5.57 -6.73
N GLY A 44 -2.17 4.97 -7.73
CA GLY A 44 -1.76 5.65 -8.97
C GLY A 44 -2.92 6.22 -9.79
N LYS A 45 -4.18 5.79 -9.53
CA LYS A 45 -5.38 6.37 -10.15
C LYS A 45 -5.85 7.65 -9.46
N HIS A 46 -5.39 7.91 -8.24
CA HIS A 46 -5.97 8.90 -7.33
C HIS A 46 -4.95 9.86 -6.72
N VAL A 47 -3.66 9.59 -6.88
CA VAL A 47 -2.58 10.37 -6.28
C VAL A 47 -1.69 10.88 -7.40
N GLU A 48 -1.50 12.19 -7.47
CA GLU A 48 -0.51 12.80 -8.35
C GLU A 48 0.89 12.46 -7.82
N THR A 49 1.62 11.67 -8.60
CA THR A 49 3.08 11.55 -8.46
C THR A 49 3.74 12.72 -9.18
N TRP A 50 4.40 13.59 -8.41
CA TRP A 50 5.22 14.71 -8.91
C TRP A 50 6.59 14.22 -9.37
#